data_AF-A0A965PJE4-F1
#
_entry.id   AF-A0A965PJE4-F1
#
_cell.length_a   1.000
_cell.length_b   1.000
_cell.length_c   1.000
_cell.angle_alpha   90.00
_cell.angle_beta   90.00
_cell.angle_gamma   90.00
#
_symmetry.space_group_name_H-M   'P 1'
#
loop_
_entity.id
_entity.type
_entity.pdbx_description
1 polymer ?
#
loop_
_entity_poly.entity_id
_entity_poly.type
_entity_poly.pdbx_seq_one_letter_code
_entity_poly.pdbx_strand_id
1 'polypeptide(L)'
;MAHRRAGKTVAAINDLIRRALTEGGVRAQYAYIAPFRSQAKSVAWDYLKFYAQPVSKSTNESDLTVELVNGAKIRLFGSDNADAMRGLGFNGVYLDEYGDFKPSVWGNVIRPTLSSTLGWAVFGGTPKGKNQFHDIYRVSQATPDWFLLRLPASASKLLPASELKAAQEQLSQDQYDQEYECSFEAAILGAFYGQEMRQVDTEGRVRDLKFDPDAPVFTAWDLGYRDDTAIWWYQVVRGEIHVMDYYAVSGASIEEIANVVNSKGYRYTKHYLP
;
A
#
# COMPACT_ATOMS: atom_id res chain seq x y z
N MET A 1 -5.14 -9.90 1.28
CA MET A 1 -4.43 -9.30 2.44
C MET A 1 -4.53 -10.25 3.63
N ALA A 2 -3.40 -10.69 4.17
CA ALA A 2 -3.41 -11.61 5.31
C ALA A 2 -2.16 -11.44 6.17
N HIS A 3 -2.28 -11.74 7.46
CA HIS A 3 -1.22 -11.55 8.45
C HIS A 3 0.06 -12.35 8.15
N ARG A 4 1.18 -12.00 8.79
CA ARG A 4 2.39 -12.83 8.73
C ARG A 4 2.09 -14.23 9.27
N ARG A 5 2.60 -15.27 8.60
CA ARG A 5 2.32 -16.69 8.90
C ARG A 5 0.95 -17.24 8.49
N ALA A 6 0.14 -16.49 7.72
CA ALA A 6 -1.11 -16.99 7.17
C ALA A 6 -0.96 -18.02 6.01
N GLY A 7 0.25 -18.52 5.73
CA GLY A 7 0.50 -19.46 4.63
C GLY A 7 0.39 -18.88 3.22
N LYS A 8 0.42 -17.54 3.07
CA LYS A 8 0.23 -16.82 1.78
C LYS A 8 1.06 -17.40 0.63
N THR A 9 2.37 -17.54 0.82
CA THR A 9 3.29 -18.02 -0.22
C THR A 9 2.98 -19.45 -0.66
N VAL A 10 2.66 -20.34 0.28
CA VAL A 10 2.29 -21.73 -0.03
C VAL A 10 0.98 -21.77 -0.83
N ALA A 11 -0.02 -20.98 -0.43
CA ALA A 11 -1.27 -20.86 -1.16
C ALA A 11 -1.05 -20.29 -2.57
N ALA A 12 -0.23 -19.25 -2.70
CA ALA A 12 0.11 -18.62 -3.97
C ALA A 12 0.75 -19.60 -4.95
N ILE A 13 1.75 -20.36 -4.49
CA ILE A 13 2.44 -21.35 -5.33
C ILE A 13 1.49 -22.47 -5.77
N ASN A 14 0.67 -23.00 -4.86
CA ASN A 14 -0.28 -24.05 -5.23
C ASN A 14 -1.36 -23.55 -6.19
N ASP A 15 -1.87 -22.32 -6.02
CA ASP A 15 -2.84 -21.75 -6.95
C ASP A 15 -2.21 -21.48 -8.33
N LEU A 16 -0.97 -20.98 -8.39
CA LEU A 16 -0.22 -20.83 -9.64
C LEU A 16 -0.04 -22.17 -10.36
N ILE A 17 0.36 -23.24 -9.65
CA ILE A 17 0.52 -24.59 -10.22
C ILE A 17 -0.82 -25.10 -10.74
N ARG A 18 -1.86 -25.05 -9.92
CA ARG A 18 -3.21 -25.52 -10.28
C ARG A 18 -3.70 -24.82 -11.54
N ARG A 19 -3.67 -23.49 -11.55
CA ARG A 19 -4.14 -22.68 -12.69
C ARG A 19 -3.28 -22.86 -13.92
N ALA A 20 -1.96 -22.98 -13.78
CA ALA A 20 -1.08 -23.30 -14.90
C ALA A 20 -1.42 -24.64 -15.56
N LEU A 21 -1.90 -25.62 -14.80
CA LEU A 21 -2.36 -26.91 -15.32
C LEU A 21 -3.78 -26.84 -15.92
N THR A 22 -4.71 -26.11 -15.31
CA THR A 22 -6.14 -26.16 -15.66
C THR A 22 -6.59 -25.04 -16.60
N GLU A 23 -5.96 -23.88 -16.55
CA GLU A 23 -6.29 -22.69 -17.35
C GLU A 23 -5.31 -22.50 -18.52
N GLY A 24 -4.19 -23.22 -18.52
CA GLY A 24 -3.11 -23.05 -19.48
C GLY A 24 -3.42 -23.50 -20.90
N GLY A 25 -3.36 -22.56 -21.86
CA GLY A 25 -3.19 -22.86 -23.29
C GLY A 25 -1.73 -23.20 -23.65
N VAL A 26 -1.45 -23.40 -24.94
CA VAL A 26 -0.10 -23.70 -25.44
C VAL A 26 0.88 -22.60 -25.00
N ARG A 27 1.91 -22.97 -24.21
CA ARG A 27 2.99 -22.09 -23.70
C ARG A 27 2.55 -20.98 -22.73
N ALA A 28 1.48 -21.18 -21.96
CA ALA A 28 1.03 -20.22 -20.95
C ALA A 28 2.15 -19.84 -19.95
N GLN A 29 2.21 -18.55 -19.58
CA GLN A 29 3.24 -18.02 -18.68
C GLN A 29 2.61 -17.51 -17.39
N TYR A 30 3.18 -17.91 -16.25
CA TYR A 30 2.74 -17.48 -14.93
C TYR A 30 3.92 -16.96 -14.12
N ALA A 31 3.68 -16.00 -13.23
CA ALA A 31 4.74 -15.40 -12.43
C ALA A 31 4.41 -15.32 -10.94
N TYR A 32 5.41 -15.60 -10.11
CA TYR A 32 5.47 -15.16 -8.73
C TYR A 32 6.45 -13.99 -8.65
N ILE A 33 6.01 -12.84 -8.18
CA ILE A 33 6.81 -11.62 -8.17
C ILE A 33 6.89 -11.13 -6.73
N ALA A 34 8.10 -11.03 -6.19
CA ALA A 34 8.35 -10.44 -4.87
C ALA A 34 9.05 -9.08 -5.03
N PRO A 35 9.25 -8.30 -3.95
CA PRO A 35 9.96 -7.02 -4.02
C PRO A 35 11.35 -7.18 -4.63
N PHE A 36 12.09 -8.19 -4.18
CA PHE A 36 13.43 -8.54 -4.66
C PHE A 36 13.48 -9.96 -5.24
N ARG A 37 14.27 -10.16 -6.30
CA ARG A 37 14.47 -11.50 -6.88
C ARG A 37 15.07 -12.49 -5.89
N SER A 38 16.02 -12.04 -5.07
CA SER A 38 16.64 -12.85 -4.01
C SER A 38 15.60 -13.29 -2.98
N GLN A 39 14.67 -12.39 -2.60
CA GLN A 39 13.57 -12.71 -1.70
C GLN A 39 12.63 -13.74 -2.32
N ALA A 40 12.21 -13.56 -3.58
CA ALA A 40 11.40 -14.54 -4.30
C ALA A 40 12.04 -15.94 -4.26
N LYS A 41 13.36 -16.02 -4.52
CA LYS A 41 14.11 -17.27 -4.43
C LYS A 41 14.03 -17.89 -3.04
N SER A 42 14.34 -17.12 -2.00
CA SER A 42 14.38 -17.62 -0.62
C SER A 42 13.02 -18.05 -0.07
N VAL A 43 11.93 -17.40 -0.48
CA VAL A 43 10.60 -17.66 0.11
C VAL A 43 9.75 -18.64 -0.70
N ALA A 44 9.94 -18.73 -2.02
CA ALA A 44 9.00 -19.42 -2.90
C ALA A 44 9.62 -20.51 -3.78
N TRP A 45 10.94 -20.49 -4.02
CA TRP A 45 11.55 -21.39 -5.02
C TRP A 45 11.48 -22.86 -4.62
N ASP A 46 11.84 -23.17 -3.39
CA ASP A 46 11.82 -24.55 -2.91
C ASP A 46 10.38 -25.08 -2.78
N TYR A 47 9.42 -24.22 -2.40
CA TYR A 47 8.00 -24.58 -2.45
C TYR A 47 7.53 -24.87 -3.87
N LEU A 48 7.90 -24.05 -4.86
CA LEU A 48 7.53 -24.27 -6.25
C LEU A 48 8.09 -25.62 -6.74
N LYS A 49 9.37 -25.91 -6.49
CA LYS A 49 9.97 -27.19 -6.88
C LYS A 49 9.31 -28.37 -6.16
N PHE A 50 9.05 -28.25 -4.87
CA PHE A 50 8.44 -29.32 -4.07
C PHE A 50 7.02 -29.63 -4.54
N TYR A 51 6.15 -28.62 -4.62
CA TYR A 51 4.74 -28.83 -4.99
C TYR A 51 4.54 -29.11 -6.48
N ALA A 52 5.41 -28.61 -7.35
CA ALA A 52 5.34 -28.92 -8.78
C ALA A 52 5.99 -30.25 -9.15
N GLN A 53 6.68 -30.95 -8.23
CA GLN A 53 7.43 -32.18 -8.53
C GLN A 53 6.63 -33.24 -9.33
N PRO A 54 5.33 -33.49 -9.04
CA PRO A 54 4.56 -34.49 -9.78
C PRO A 54 4.22 -34.11 -11.24
N VAL A 55 4.32 -32.83 -11.57
CA VAL A 55 3.87 -32.23 -12.84
C VAL A 55 4.95 -31.41 -13.54
N SER A 56 6.16 -31.42 -13.00
CA SER A 56 7.31 -30.72 -13.56
C SER A 56 7.93 -31.52 -14.69
N LYS A 57 8.14 -30.87 -15.83
CA LYS A 57 8.87 -31.39 -16.98
C LYS A 57 10.35 -31.00 -16.92
N SER A 58 10.65 -29.75 -16.53
CA SER A 58 12.02 -29.27 -16.37
C SER A 58 12.10 -28.09 -15.41
N THR A 59 13.28 -27.90 -14.82
CA THR A 59 13.56 -26.82 -13.87
C THR A 59 14.84 -26.10 -14.26
N ASN A 60 14.81 -24.77 -14.26
CA ASN A 60 15.97 -23.90 -14.50
C ASN A 60 16.25 -23.06 -13.24
N GLU A 61 17.37 -23.38 -12.58
CA GLU A 61 17.82 -22.75 -11.33
C GLU A 61 18.32 -21.31 -11.51
N SER A 62 18.84 -20.96 -12.67
CA SER A 62 19.34 -19.61 -12.96
C SER A 62 18.18 -18.64 -13.24
N ASP A 63 17.23 -19.08 -14.06
CA ASP A 63 16.04 -18.30 -14.39
C ASP A 63 14.94 -18.40 -13.34
N LEU A 64 15.06 -19.31 -12.37
CA LEU A 64 14.02 -19.67 -11.40
C LEU A 64 12.69 -19.97 -12.09
N THR A 65 12.74 -20.90 -13.04
CA THR A 65 11.60 -21.30 -13.86
C THR A 65 11.33 -22.79 -13.75
N VAL A 66 10.08 -23.17 -13.58
CA VAL A 66 9.60 -24.55 -13.72
C VAL A 66 8.71 -24.62 -14.96
N GLU A 67 9.02 -25.53 -15.89
CA GLU A 67 8.15 -25.91 -16.99
C GLU A 67 7.33 -27.14 -16.58
N LEU A 68 6.01 -27.06 -16.76
CA LEU A 68 5.08 -28.15 -16.44
C LEU A 68 4.90 -29.09 -17.63
N VAL A 69 4.35 -30.28 -17.38
CA VAL A 69 4.10 -31.32 -18.40
C VAL A 69 3.22 -30.84 -19.56
N ASN A 70 2.35 -29.85 -19.35
CA ASN A 70 1.51 -29.24 -20.39
C ASN A 70 2.22 -28.08 -21.15
N GLY A 71 3.49 -27.81 -20.85
CA GLY A 71 4.28 -26.74 -21.46
C GLY A 71 4.05 -25.35 -20.87
N ALA A 72 3.19 -25.20 -19.87
CA ALA A 72 3.08 -23.95 -19.11
C ALA A 72 4.35 -23.71 -18.29
N LYS A 73 4.68 -22.43 -18.04
CA LYS A 73 5.86 -22.05 -17.27
C LYS A 73 5.48 -21.20 -16.08
N ILE A 74 6.08 -21.49 -14.93
CA ILE A 74 5.99 -20.66 -13.72
C ILE A 74 7.38 -20.13 -13.42
N ARG A 75 7.53 -18.80 -13.38
CA ARG A 75 8.80 -18.13 -13.15
C ARG A 75 8.74 -17.18 -11.96
N LEU A 76 9.82 -17.13 -11.18
CA LEU A 76 9.97 -16.18 -10.08
C LEU A 76 10.68 -14.93 -10.58
N PHE A 77 10.20 -13.75 -10.18
CA PHE A 77 10.79 -12.45 -10.49
C PHE A 77 10.92 -11.57 -9.26
N GLY A 78 11.72 -10.52 -9.39
CA GLY A 78 11.81 -9.41 -8.45
C GLY A 78 11.32 -8.11 -9.09
N SER A 79 10.56 -7.31 -8.34
CA SER A 79 10.09 -6.00 -8.78
C SER A 79 11.22 -4.97 -8.88
N ASP A 80 12.32 -5.21 -8.18
CA ASP A 80 13.57 -4.43 -8.20
C ASP A 80 14.17 -4.32 -9.61
N ASN A 81 13.97 -5.33 -10.46
CA ASN A 81 14.30 -5.31 -11.88
C ASN A 81 13.05 -5.55 -12.75
N ALA A 82 12.09 -4.63 -12.68
CA ALA A 82 10.84 -4.74 -13.42
C ALA A 82 11.01 -4.80 -14.95
N ASP A 83 12.06 -4.19 -15.50
CA ASP A 83 12.32 -4.19 -16.95
C ASP A 83 12.52 -5.60 -17.52
N ALA A 84 13.01 -6.55 -16.71
CA ALA A 84 13.14 -7.96 -17.11
C ALA A 84 11.80 -8.65 -17.40
N MET A 85 10.68 -8.06 -16.97
CA MET A 85 9.33 -8.54 -17.23
C MET A 85 8.66 -7.85 -18.43
N ARG A 86 9.24 -6.74 -18.93
CA ARG A 86 8.66 -6.02 -20.08
C ARG A 86 8.68 -6.91 -21.32
N GLY A 87 7.59 -6.86 -22.09
CA GLY A 87 7.44 -7.63 -23.32
C GLY A 87 7.04 -9.10 -23.13
N LEU A 88 7.00 -9.60 -21.88
CA LEU A 88 6.40 -10.89 -21.59
C LEU A 88 4.87 -10.80 -21.67
N GLY A 89 4.22 -11.93 -21.98
CA GLY A 89 2.76 -12.07 -21.90
C GLY A 89 2.41 -13.08 -20.81
N PHE A 90 1.82 -12.62 -19.70
CA PHE A 90 1.47 -13.48 -18.56
C PHE A 90 -0.01 -13.82 -18.58
N ASN A 91 -0.37 -15.09 -18.33
CA ASN A 91 -1.73 -15.56 -18.12
C ASN A 91 -2.18 -15.37 -16.66
N GLY A 92 -1.24 -15.30 -15.72
CA GLY A 92 -1.53 -15.07 -14.31
C GLY A 92 -0.30 -14.66 -13.53
N VAL A 93 -0.46 -13.69 -12.63
CA VAL A 93 0.64 -13.23 -11.76
C VAL A 93 0.20 -13.15 -10.30
N TYR A 94 1.09 -13.54 -9.40
CA TYR A 94 0.97 -13.30 -7.96
C TYR A 94 2.03 -12.28 -7.54
N LEU A 95 1.60 -11.16 -6.98
CA LEU A 95 2.44 -10.07 -6.49
C LEU A 95 2.53 -10.19 -4.97
N ASP A 96 3.62 -10.76 -4.47
CA ASP A 96 3.88 -10.95 -3.05
C ASP A 96 4.48 -9.68 -2.43
N GLU A 97 4.03 -9.32 -1.24
CA GLU A 97 4.40 -8.08 -0.55
C GLU A 97 4.29 -6.83 -1.44
N TYR A 98 3.16 -6.68 -2.14
CA TYR A 98 2.93 -5.60 -3.11
C TYR A 98 3.06 -4.18 -2.51
N GLY A 99 2.86 -4.03 -1.19
CA GLY A 99 3.09 -2.77 -0.49
C GLY A 99 4.54 -2.26 -0.59
N ASP A 100 5.51 -3.12 -0.88
CA ASP A 100 6.93 -2.74 -1.04
C ASP A 100 7.33 -2.43 -2.50
N PHE A 101 6.40 -2.55 -3.44
CA PHE A 101 6.70 -2.32 -4.85
C PHE A 101 6.79 -0.82 -5.12
N LYS A 102 7.64 -0.41 -6.07
CA LYS A 102 7.54 0.95 -6.62
C LYS A 102 6.17 1.12 -7.28
N PRO A 103 5.42 2.22 -7.05
CA PRO A 103 4.07 2.40 -7.60
C PRO A 103 3.97 2.23 -9.12
N SER A 104 5.04 2.60 -9.84
CA SER A 104 5.12 2.49 -11.30
C SER A 104 5.15 1.06 -11.84
N VAL A 105 5.54 0.06 -11.03
CA VAL A 105 5.74 -1.33 -11.49
C VAL A 105 4.45 -1.96 -11.98
N TRP A 106 3.33 -1.73 -11.28
CA TRP A 106 2.05 -2.29 -11.71
C TRP A 106 1.59 -1.66 -13.02
N GLY A 107 1.38 -0.35 -13.06
CA GLY A 107 0.81 0.33 -14.22
C GLY A 107 1.69 0.27 -15.46
N ASN A 108 3.01 0.43 -15.31
CA ASN A 108 3.91 0.62 -16.45
C ASN A 108 4.56 -0.67 -16.95
N VAL A 109 4.52 -1.74 -16.16
CA VAL A 109 5.22 -3.00 -16.48
C VAL A 109 4.26 -4.18 -16.42
N ILE A 110 3.69 -4.49 -15.26
CA ILE A 110 2.96 -5.75 -15.07
C ILE A 110 1.58 -5.70 -15.74
N ARG A 111 0.81 -4.63 -15.53
CA ARG A 111 -0.56 -4.51 -16.07
C ARG A 111 -0.62 -4.67 -17.61
N PRO A 112 0.31 -4.11 -18.40
CA PRO A 112 0.36 -4.34 -19.85
C PRO A 112 0.60 -5.81 -20.25
N THR A 113 1.41 -6.55 -19.50
CA THR A 113 1.77 -7.96 -19.82
C THR A 113 0.59 -8.93 -19.70
N LEU A 114 -0.48 -8.54 -18.99
CA LEU A 114 -1.71 -9.32 -18.82
C LEU A 114 -2.73 -9.05 -19.93
N SER A 115 -2.58 -7.95 -20.67
CA SER A 115 -3.61 -7.50 -21.62
C SER A 115 -3.75 -8.43 -22.84
N SER A 116 -2.66 -9.04 -23.30
CA SER A 116 -2.67 -9.92 -24.48
C SER A 116 -3.29 -11.28 -24.21
N THR A 117 -3.36 -11.70 -22.95
CA THR A 117 -3.82 -13.02 -22.51
C THR A 117 -5.16 -12.95 -21.77
N LEU A 118 -5.66 -11.74 -21.51
CA LEU A 118 -6.73 -11.49 -20.53
C LEU A 118 -6.41 -12.13 -19.16
N GLY A 119 -5.14 -12.07 -18.78
CA GLY A 119 -4.63 -12.72 -17.59
C GLY A 119 -5.08 -12.07 -16.29
N TRP A 120 -5.03 -12.83 -15.20
CA TRP A 120 -5.41 -12.38 -13.87
C TRP A 120 -4.21 -11.93 -13.03
N ALA A 121 -4.48 -11.17 -11.96
CA ALA A 121 -3.47 -10.77 -10.98
C ALA A 121 -3.99 -10.94 -9.55
N VAL A 122 -3.11 -11.39 -8.65
CA VAL A 122 -3.37 -11.44 -7.21
C VAL A 122 -2.37 -10.54 -6.49
N PHE A 123 -2.87 -9.70 -5.60
CA PHE A 123 -2.08 -8.77 -4.79
C PHE A 123 -2.03 -9.27 -3.35
N GLY A 124 -0.88 -9.79 -2.94
CA GLY A 124 -0.61 -10.33 -1.61
C GLY A 124 0.28 -9.39 -0.79
N GLY A 125 0.12 -9.45 0.53
CA GLY A 125 0.98 -8.71 1.46
C GLY A 125 0.26 -8.30 2.74
N THR A 126 1.00 -7.60 3.59
CA THR A 126 0.49 -6.85 4.75
C THR A 126 0.41 -5.35 4.44
N PRO A 127 -0.50 -4.60 5.10
CA PRO A 127 -0.56 -3.14 4.98
C PRO A 127 0.76 -2.46 5.33
N LYS A 128 1.09 -1.40 4.59
CA LYS A 128 2.25 -0.53 4.82
C LYS A 128 1.90 0.93 4.53
N GLY A 129 0.89 1.42 5.23
CA GLY A 129 0.40 2.79 5.07
C GLY A 129 -0.61 2.88 3.95
N LYS A 130 -1.10 4.10 3.73
CA LYS A 130 -2.02 4.42 2.63
C LYS A 130 -1.24 4.55 1.31
N ASN A 131 -0.59 3.45 0.90
CA ASN A 131 0.25 3.34 -0.29
C ASN A 131 -0.50 2.68 -1.47
N GLN A 132 0.20 2.31 -2.54
CA GLN A 132 -0.40 1.66 -3.71
C GLN A 132 -1.16 0.35 -3.40
N PHE A 133 -0.80 -0.38 -2.34
CA PHE A 133 -1.56 -1.56 -1.93
C PHE A 133 -2.89 -1.18 -1.27
N HIS A 134 -2.94 -0.06 -0.56
CA HIS A 134 -4.19 0.51 -0.07
C HIS A 134 -5.10 0.97 -1.22
N ASP A 135 -4.53 1.52 -2.30
CA ASP A 135 -5.31 1.87 -3.49
C ASP A 135 -5.94 0.63 -4.13
N ILE A 136 -5.19 -0.47 -4.29
CA ILE A 136 -5.74 -1.75 -4.75
C ILE A 136 -6.82 -2.27 -3.81
N TYR A 137 -6.60 -2.17 -2.49
CA TYR A 137 -7.61 -2.55 -1.50
C TYR A 137 -8.92 -1.76 -1.69
N ARG A 138 -8.84 -0.43 -1.82
CA ARG A 138 -10.01 0.42 -2.08
C ARG A 138 -10.72 0.06 -3.38
N VAL A 139 -9.98 -0.14 -4.47
CA VAL A 139 -10.54 -0.54 -5.77
C VAL A 139 -11.27 -1.88 -5.65
N SER A 140 -10.68 -2.84 -4.92
CA SER A 140 -11.28 -4.16 -4.71
C SER A 140 -12.58 -4.13 -3.92
N GLN A 141 -12.80 -3.13 -3.07
CA GLN A 141 -14.06 -2.95 -2.34
C GLN A 141 -15.15 -2.31 -3.22
N ALA A 142 -14.76 -1.48 -4.19
CA ALA A 142 -15.68 -0.73 -5.03
C ALA A 142 -16.10 -1.47 -6.31
N THR A 143 -15.34 -2.50 -6.72
CA THR A 143 -15.47 -3.13 -8.04
C THR A 143 -15.91 -4.59 -7.92
N PRO A 144 -17.07 -4.99 -8.47
CA PRO A 144 -17.63 -6.34 -8.31
C PRO A 144 -16.75 -7.50 -8.80
N ASP A 145 -15.90 -7.24 -9.81
CA ASP A 145 -15.02 -8.28 -10.40
C ASP A 145 -13.81 -8.64 -9.53
N TRP A 146 -13.62 -7.95 -8.41
CA TRP A 146 -12.51 -8.21 -7.49
C TRP A 146 -12.92 -9.14 -6.37
N PHE A 147 -12.07 -10.14 -6.14
CA PHE A 147 -12.11 -10.93 -4.92
C PHE A 147 -11.20 -10.30 -3.86
N LEU A 148 -11.78 -9.91 -2.72
CA LEU A 148 -11.05 -9.38 -1.57
C LEU A 148 -11.10 -10.36 -0.39
N LEU A 149 -9.93 -10.81 0.05
CA LEU A 149 -9.75 -11.53 1.31
C LEU A 149 -8.94 -10.68 2.29
N ARG A 150 -9.53 -10.44 3.47
CA ARG A 150 -8.85 -9.88 4.65
C ARG A 150 -8.83 -10.93 5.76
N LEU A 151 -7.64 -11.41 6.12
CA LEU A 151 -7.46 -12.45 7.11
C LEU A 151 -6.51 -11.97 8.23
N PRO A 152 -7.02 -11.28 9.26
CA PRO A 152 -6.25 -10.89 10.43
C PRO A 152 -5.96 -12.11 11.33
N ALA A 153 -4.92 -12.02 12.15
CA ALA A 153 -4.47 -13.10 13.02
C ALA A 153 -5.52 -13.48 14.07
N SER A 154 -6.22 -12.49 14.63
CA SER A 154 -7.37 -12.67 15.52
C SER A 154 -8.48 -13.54 14.93
N ALA A 155 -8.71 -13.46 13.61
CA ALA A 155 -9.78 -14.20 12.92
C ALA A 155 -9.28 -15.51 12.30
N SER A 156 -8.01 -15.61 11.93
CA SER A 156 -7.48 -16.75 11.16
C SER A 156 -7.42 -18.04 11.97
N LYS A 157 -7.23 -17.93 13.30
CA LYS A 157 -6.99 -19.06 14.22
C LYS A 157 -5.79 -19.93 13.82
N LEU A 158 -4.88 -19.40 13.00
CA LEU A 158 -3.67 -20.10 12.55
C LEU A 158 -2.53 -20.00 13.56
N LEU A 159 -2.58 -19.02 14.45
CA LEU A 159 -1.58 -18.80 15.49
C LEU A 159 -2.17 -19.12 16.87
N PRO A 160 -1.38 -19.73 17.77
CA PRO A 160 -1.80 -19.93 19.16
C PRO A 160 -2.12 -18.59 19.84
N ALA A 161 -3.16 -18.55 20.66
CA ALA A 161 -3.54 -17.33 21.39
C ALA A 161 -2.41 -16.82 22.31
N SER A 162 -1.59 -17.73 22.85
CA SER A 162 -0.41 -17.38 23.65
C SER A 162 0.64 -16.59 22.86
N GLU A 163 0.82 -16.93 21.57
CA GLU A 163 1.77 -16.23 20.69
C GLU A 163 1.25 -14.84 20.34
N LEU A 164 -0.05 -14.72 20.05
CA LEU A 164 -0.67 -13.42 19.80
C LEU A 164 -0.52 -12.49 21.00
N LYS A 165 -0.71 -13.01 22.22
CA LYS A 165 -0.52 -12.24 23.45
C LYS A 165 0.94 -11.83 23.65
N ALA A 166 1.88 -12.76 23.46
CA ALA A 166 3.30 -12.46 23.57
C ALA A 166 3.74 -11.38 22.56
N ALA A 167 3.22 -11.43 21.32
CA ALA A 167 3.49 -10.42 20.31
C ALA A 167 2.91 -9.05 20.68
N GLN A 168 1.72 -8.99 21.28
CA GLN A 168 1.13 -7.73 21.80
C GLN A 168 1.97 -7.11 22.92
N GLU A 169 2.60 -7.92 23.76
CA GLU A 169 3.45 -7.44 24.86
C GLU A 169 4.81 -6.91 24.37
N GLN A 170 5.28 -7.34 23.19
CA GLN A 170 6.60 -6.98 22.64
C GLN A 170 6.56 -5.88 21.58
N LEU A 171 5.42 -5.69 20.91
CA LEU A 171 5.27 -4.74 19.82
C LEU A 171 4.47 -3.51 20.27
N SER A 172 4.75 -2.36 19.65
CA SER A 172 3.80 -1.25 19.76
C SER A 172 2.44 -1.64 19.16
N GLN A 173 1.36 -0.98 19.62
CA GLN A 173 0.01 -1.23 19.12
C GLN A 173 -0.06 -1.08 17.60
N ASP A 174 0.55 -0.04 17.04
CA ASP A 174 0.59 0.19 15.59
C ASP A 174 1.33 -0.95 14.85
N GLN A 175 2.49 -1.42 15.36
CA GLN A 175 3.19 -2.56 14.76
C GLN A 175 2.37 -3.85 14.82
N TYR A 176 1.69 -4.10 15.93
CA TYR A 176 0.82 -5.26 16.08
C TYR A 176 -0.35 -5.19 15.10
N ASP A 177 -1.03 -4.04 15.02
CA ASP A 177 -2.18 -3.86 14.15
C ASP A 177 -1.82 -3.98 12.66
N GLN A 178 -0.62 -3.52 12.29
CA GLN A 178 -0.10 -3.65 10.94
C GLN A 178 0.22 -5.12 10.60
N GLU A 179 1.00 -5.80 11.44
CA GLU A 179 1.57 -7.12 11.12
C GLU A 179 0.60 -8.29 11.37
N TYR A 180 -0.28 -8.15 12.36
CA TYR A 180 -1.23 -9.18 12.81
C TYR A 180 -2.67 -8.87 12.40
N GLU A 181 -3.14 -7.63 12.59
CA GLU A 181 -4.55 -7.28 12.34
C GLU A 181 -4.84 -6.75 10.94
N CYS A 182 -3.81 -6.69 10.07
CA CYS A 182 -3.94 -6.21 8.70
C CYS A 182 -4.64 -4.84 8.64
N SER A 183 -4.19 -3.88 9.46
CA SER A 183 -4.71 -2.52 9.51
C SER A 183 -3.90 -1.55 8.64
N PHE A 184 -4.57 -0.77 7.79
CA PHE A 184 -3.95 0.33 7.04
C PHE A 184 -3.81 1.62 7.86
N GLU A 185 -4.57 1.77 8.95
CA GLU A 185 -4.56 2.97 9.81
C GLU A 185 -3.38 3.00 10.79
N ALA A 186 -2.70 1.86 10.97
CA ALA A 186 -1.55 1.72 11.84
C ALA A 186 -0.25 2.31 11.25
N ALA A 187 -0.26 2.72 9.99
CA ALA A 187 0.96 2.87 9.23
C ALA A 187 1.30 4.33 8.85
N ILE A 188 1.40 5.17 9.88
CA ILE A 188 2.36 6.27 9.86
C ILE A 188 3.37 6.03 10.99
N LEU A 189 4.26 5.05 10.77
CA LEU A 189 5.39 4.80 11.66
C LEU A 189 6.25 6.08 11.72
N GLY A 190 6.24 6.77 12.86
CA GLY A 190 6.94 8.05 13.05
C GLY A 190 6.07 9.30 13.03
N ALA A 191 4.75 9.21 12.89
CA ALA A 191 3.88 10.35 13.13
C ALA A 191 3.80 10.66 14.63
N PHE A 192 4.43 11.77 15.04
CA PHE A 192 4.38 12.24 16.43
C PHE A 192 2.95 12.49 16.93
N TYR A 193 2.02 12.85 16.03
CA TYR A 193 0.62 13.17 16.37
C TYR A 193 -0.41 12.14 15.84
N GLY A 194 0.02 10.90 15.54
CA GLY A 194 -0.87 9.90 14.93
C GLY A 194 -2.07 9.51 15.79
N GLN A 195 -1.89 9.43 17.12
CA GLN A 195 -2.97 9.09 18.05
C GLN A 195 -3.96 10.25 18.18
N GLU A 196 -3.46 11.47 18.30
CA GLU A 196 -4.22 12.71 18.41
C GLU A 196 -5.04 12.94 17.16
N MET A 197 -4.46 12.77 15.96
CA MET A 197 -5.19 12.91 14.70
C MET A 197 -6.32 11.89 14.56
N ARG A 198 -6.11 10.63 14.99
CA ARG A 198 -7.17 9.62 15.03
C ARG A 198 -8.28 9.99 16.02
N GLN A 199 -7.94 10.56 17.16
CA GLN A 199 -8.91 11.06 18.13
C GLN A 199 -9.72 12.22 17.55
N VAL A 200 -9.07 13.20 16.90
CA VAL A 200 -9.73 14.35 16.23
C VAL A 200 -10.74 13.85 15.20
N ASP A 201 -10.38 12.84 14.41
CA ASP A 201 -11.23 12.25 13.37
C ASP A 201 -12.41 11.47 13.98
N THR A 202 -12.15 10.62 14.98
CA THR A 202 -13.18 9.81 15.66
C THR A 202 -14.21 10.67 16.39
N GLU A 203 -13.77 11.78 16.98
CA GLU A 203 -14.64 12.77 17.63
C GLU A 203 -15.40 13.65 16.62
N GLY A 204 -15.20 13.44 15.31
CA GLY A 204 -15.86 14.19 14.25
C GLY A 204 -15.45 15.66 14.18
N ARG A 205 -14.23 16.00 14.64
CA ARG A 205 -13.70 17.37 14.64
C ARG A 205 -13.05 17.74 13.31
N VAL A 206 -12.71 16.76 12.47
CA VAL A 206 -12.36 16.98 11.06
C VAL A 206 -13.64 16.99 10.23
N ARG A 207 -14.10 18.18 9.84
CA ARG A 207 -15.35 18.36 9.11
C ARG A 207 -15.38 19.70 8.39
N ASP A 208 -16.35 19.87 7.51
CA ASP A 208 -16.62 21.18 6.90
C ASP A 208 -17.01 22.19 7.98
N LEU A 209 -16.27 23.29 8.02
CA LEU A 209 -16.53 24.42 8.91
C LEU A 209 -17.22 25.54 8.12
N LYS A 210 -18.24 26.15 8.71
CA LYS A 210 -18.83 27.37 8.16
C LYS A 210 -18.01 28.55 8.61
N PHE A 211 -17.53 29.34 7.66
CA PHE A 211 -16.90 30.62 7.93
C PHE A 211 -17.88 31.57 8.63
N ASP A 212 -17.44 32.19 9.73
CA ASP A 212 -18.21 33.21 10.45
C ASP A 212 -17.71 34.61 10.05
N PRO A 213 -18.46 35.42 9.28
CA PRO A 213 -18.02 36.74 8.84
C PRO A 213 -17.74 37.74 9.97
N ASP A 214 -18.35 37.53 11.15
CA ASP A 214 -18.23 38.42 12.29
C ASP A 214 -17.07 38.04 13.23
N ALA A 215 -16.50 36.84 13.05
CA ALA A 215 -15.39 36.36 13.85
C ALA A 215 -14.02 36.78 13.27
N PRO A 216 -13.06 37.23 14.11
CA PRO A 216 -11.73 37.61 13.66
C PRO A 216 -10.96 36.43 13.08
N VAL A 217 -10.30 36.66 11.94
CA VAL A 217 -9.40 35.67 11.32
C VAL A 217 -7.97 35.92 11.76
N PHE A 218 -7.32 34.84 12.16
CA PHE A 218 -5.90 34.80 12.52
C PHE A 218 -5.17 33.88 11.57
N THR A 219 -3.86 34.06 11.49
CA THR A 219 -3.00 33.12 10.76
C THR A 219 -1.80 32.72 11.60
N ALA A 220 -1.40 31.46 11.53
CA ALA A 220 -0.14 30.98 12.06
C ALA A 220 0.76 30.56 10.91
N TRP A 221 2.04 30.94 10.99
CA TRP A 221 3.01 30.78 9.92
C TRP A 221 4.18 29.95 10.41
N ASP A 222 4.69 29.11 9.51
CA ASP A 222 6.01 28.50 9.59
C ASP A 222 6.79 29.00 8.37
N LEU A 223 7.84 29.79 8.60
CA LEU A 223 8.57 30.46 7.52
C LEU A 223 9.76 29.61 7.08
N GLY A 224 9.70 29.11 5.85
CA GLY A 224 10.76 28.33 5.21
C GLY A 224 11.43 29.11 4.08
N TYR A 225 12.77 29.11 4.04
CA TYR A 225 13.54 29.68 2.92
C TYR A 225 14.07 28.62 1.95
N ARG A 226 14.61 27.51 2.49
CA ARG A 226 14.96 26.30 1.70
C ARG A 226 13.87 25.23 1.75
N ASP A 227 13.07 25.26 2.80
CA ASP A 227 11.90 24.40 3.02
C ASP A 227 10.61 25.22 2.77
N ASP A 228 9.45 24.55 2.76
CA ASP A 228 8.16 25.19 2.49
C ASP A 228 7.80 26.25 3.56
N THR A 229 7.31 27.41 3.12
CA THR A 229 6.54 28.30 4.01
C THR A 229 5.11 27.77 4.10
N ALA A 230 4.60 27.58 5.32
CA ALA A 230 3.25 27.12 5.59
C ALA A 230 2.43 28.17 6.35
N ILE A 231 1.14 28.30 6.01
CA ILE A 231 0.21 29.25 6.61
C ILE A 231 -1.09 28.50 6.91
N TRP A 232 -1.57 28.65 8.15
CA TRP A 232 -2.87 28.16 8.59
C TRP A 232 -3.78 29.32 8.95
N TRP A 233 -5.03 29.31 8.47
CA TRP A 233 -6.05 30.29 8.83
C TRP A 233 -7.01 29.69 9.86
N TYR A 234 -7.31 30.46 10.90
CA TYR A 234 -8.25 30.02 11.92
C TYR A 234 -9.08 31.17 12.50
N GLN A 235 -10.25 30.82 13.03
CA GLN A 235 -11.10 31.70 13.84
C GLN A 235 -11.14 31.22 15.28
N VAL A 236 -11.35 32.16 16.20
CA VAL A 236 -11.66 31.83 17.60
C VAL A 236 -13.12 32.14 17.83
N VAL A 237 -13.97 31.12 17.83
CA VAL A 237 -15.43 31.25 17.95
C VAL A 237 -15.85 30.61 19.27
N ARG A 238 -16.41 31.42 20.17
CA ARG A 238 -16.92 30.96 21.49
C ARG A 238 -15.89 30.16 22.32
N GLY A 239 -14.61 30.51 22.21
CA GLY A 239 -13.51 29.86 22.93
C GLY A 239 -12.92 28.63 22.23
N GLU A 240 -13.43 28.24 21.07
CA GLU A 240 -12.89 27.16 20.25
C GLU A 240 -12.05 27.71 19.10
N ILE A 241 -11.00 26.97 18.72
CA ILE A 241 -10.18 27.26 17.54
C ILE A 241 -10.74 26.47 16.36
N HIS A 242 -11.20 27.19 15.34
CA HIS A 242 -11.70 26.63 14.09
C HIS A 242 -10.65 26.87 13.02
N VAL A 243 -9.86 25.84 12.69
CA VAL A 243 -8.85 25.91 11.62
C VAL A 243 -9.54 25.65 10.29
N MET A 244 -9.58 26.65 9.43
CA MET A 244 -10.47 26.66 8.25
C MET A 244 -9.74 26.48 6.92
N ASP A 245 -8.47 26.85 6.84
CA ASP A 245 -7.74 26.89 5.58
C ASP A 245 -6.24 26.69 5.80
N TYR A 246 -5.55 26.28 4.74
CA TYR A 246 -4.12 25.97 4.72
C TYR A 246 -3.50 26.33 3.37
N TYR A 247 -2.26 26.80 3.40
CA TYR A 247 -1.44 27.06 2.23
C TYR A 247 0.01 26.72 2.54
N ALA A 248 0.70 26.04 1.62
CA ALA A 248 2.14 25.87 1.69
C ALA A 248 2.80 25.98 0.33
N VAL A 249 4.01 26.56 0.32
CA VAL A 249 4.79 26.77 -0.90
C VAL A 249 6.29 26.78 -0.63
N SER A 250 7.06 26.17 -1.51
CA SER A 250 8.53 26.25 -1.53
C SER A 250 9.02 27.27 -2.55
N GLY A 251 10.06 28.03 -2.20
CA GLY A 251 10.80 28.87 -3.15
C GLY A 251 10.04 30.09 -3.69
N ALA A 252 8.87 30.41 -3.12
CA ALA A 252 8.12 31.62 -3.45
C ALA A 252 8.72 32.84 -2.75
N SER A 253 8.64 33.99 -3.42
CA SER A 253 8.98 35.28 -2.85
C SER A 253 7.95 35.70 -1.79
N ILE A 254 8.38 36.60 -0.89
CA ILE A 254 7.49 37.18 0.13
C ILE A 254 6.30 37.90 -0.53
N GLU A 255 6.50 38.53 -1.68
CA GLU A 255 5.45 39.24 -2.42
C GLU A 255 4.37 38.27 -2.93
N GLU A 256 4.77 37.13 -3.50
CA GLU A 256 3.84 36.08 -3.94
C GLU A 256 3.03 35.53 -2.77
N ILE A 257 3.69 35.26 -1.63
CA ILE A 257 3.02 34.74 -0.44
C ILE A 257 2.04 35.78 0.15
N ALA A 258 2.44 37.06 0.21
CA ALA A 258 1.56 38.14 0.65
C ALA A 258 0.33 38.30 -0.27
N ASN A 259 0.51 38.13 -1.59
CA ASN A 259 -0.59 38.15 -2.55
C ASN A 259 -1.59 37.02 -2.29
N VAL A 260 -1.13 35.81 -1.95
CA VAL A 260 -2.02 34.71 -1.56
C VAL A 260 -2.86 35.11 -0.35
N VAL A 261 -2.25 35.64 0.71
CA VAL A 261 -2.97 36.05 1.92
C VAL A 261 -3.99 37.15 1.63
N ASN A 262 -3.63 38.15 0.84
CA ASN A 262 -4.53 39.24 0.47
C ASN A 262 -5.68 38.77 -0.42
N SER A 263 -5.46 37.80 -1.31
CA SER A 263 -6.47 37.28 -2.24
C SER A 263 -7.61 36.52 -1.55
N LYS A 264 -7.39 36.00 -0.34
CA LYS A 264 -8.39 35.23 0.42
C LYS A 264 -9.58 36.08 0.91
N GLY A 265 -9.45 37.42 0.93
CA GLY A 265 -10.55 38.33 1.26
C GLY A 265 -11.00 38.29 2.73
N TYR A 266 -10.23 37.66 3.62
CA TYR A 266 -10.55 37.61 5.05
C TYR A 266 -10.20 38.92 5.76
N ARG A 267 -10.93 39.23 6.84
CA ARG A 267 -10.59 40.32 7.76
C ARG A 267 -9.60 39.83 8.80
N TYR A 268 -8.32 40.04 8.53
CA TYR A 268 -7.23 39.63 9.42
C TYR A 268 -7.16 40.49 10.69
N THR A 269 -6.96 39.83 11.81
CA THR A 269 -6.71 40.47 13.11
C THR A 269 -5.24 40.41 13.49
N LYS A 270 -4.61 39.24 13.37
CA LYS A 270 -3.20 39.06 13.69
C LYS A 270 -2.58 37.89 12.91
N HIS A 271 -1.35 38.12 12.45
CA HIS A 271 -0.48 37.09 11.90
C HIS A 271 0.56 36.69 12.97
N TYR A 272 0.67 35.41 13.26
CA TYR A 272 1.67 34.83 14.15
C TYR A 272 2.77 34.21 13.30
N LEU A 273 3.97 34.77 13.37
CA LEU A 273 5.15 34.28 12.66
C LEU A 273 6.18 33.75 13.68
N PRO A 274 7.11 32.87 13.27
CA PRO A 274 8.20 32.37 14.12
C PRO A 274 9.14 33.48 14.64
#